data_AF-A0A7K3LJ78-F1
#
_entry.id   AF-A0A7K3LJ78-F1
#
_cell.length_a   1.000
_cell.length_b   1.000
_cell.length_c   1.000
_cell.angle_alpha   90.00
_cell.angle_beta   90.00
_cell.angle_gamma   90.00
#
_symmetry.space_group_name_H-M   'P 1'
#
loop_
_entity.id
_entity.type
_entity.pdbx_description
1 polymer ?
#
loop_
_entity_poly.entity_id
_entity_poly.type
_entity_poly.pdbx_seq_one_letter_code
_entity_poly.pdbx_strand_id
1 'polypeptide(L)'
;MSDSVDDRRSAAAKAYIDALVTHDPSSVSLHPACTRVEFGIKTGRNGDHIARSLARGPQFRIIHAVGDLTTEVAGHTVTTRYWVHVRPKFVGLAAPVSETFVVDDEGRIRTIVARFGLPRRRL
;
A
#
# COMPACT_ATOMS: atom_id res chain seq x y z
N MET A 1 27.04 -3.18 -2.17
CA MET A 1 26.01 -3.56 -3.16
C MET A 1 25.10 -2.36 -3.31
N SER A 2 25.17 -1.63 -4.41
CA SER A 2 24.23 -0.52 -4.65
C SER A 2 22.85 -1.11 -4.88
N ASP A 3 21.86 -0.72 -4.09
CA ASP A 3 20.47 -1.06 -4.37
C ASP A 3 20.11 -0.60 -5.78
N SER A 4 19.58 -1.50 -6.61
CA SER A 4 19.14 -1.13 -7.94
C SER A 4 17.99 -0.13 -7.85
N VAL A 5 17.72 0.61 -8.93
CA VAL A 5 16.55 1.50 -8.98
C VAL A 5 15.27 0.72 -8.70
N ASP A 6 15.16 -0.51 -9.23
CA ASP A 6 14.00 -1.37 -9.05
C ASP A 6 13.86 -1.88 -7.61
N ASP A 7 14.97 -2.14 -6.92
CA ASP A 7 14.96 -2.47 -5.48
C ASP A 7 14.43 -1.28 -4.67
N ARG A 8 14.88 -0.05 -4.97
CA ARG A 8 14.39 1.17 -4.30
C ARG A 8 12.89 1.40 -4.54
N ARG A 9 12.42 1.19 -5.77
CA ARG A 9 10.98 1.30 -6.09
C ARG A 9 10.17 0.23 -5.38
N SER A 10 10.65 -1.01 -5.37
CA SER A 10 10.05 -2.11 -4.62
C SER A 10 9.99 -1.82 -3.12
N ALA A 11 11.07 -1.26 -2.56
CA ALA A 11 11.14 -0.88 -1.15
C ALA A 11 10.12 0.21 -0.79
N ALA A 12 9.92 1.22 -1.65
CA ALA A 12 8.92 2.26 -1.42
C ALA A 12 7.50 1.67 -1.35
N ALA A 13 7.13 0.77 -2.28
CA ALA A 13 5.83 0.10 -2.26
C ALA A 13 5.66 -0.79 -1.03
N LYS A 14 6.69 -1.56 -0.65
CA LYS A 14 6.68 -2.41 0.55
C LYS A 14 6.52 -1.60 1.83
N ALA A 15 7.23 -0.48 1.96
CA ALA A 15 7.10 0.42 3.11
C ALA A 15 5.66 0.96 3.26
N TYR A 16 4.99 1.28 2.15
CA TYR A 16 3.57 1.65 2.18
C TYR A 16 2.68 0.51 2.68
N ILE A 17 2.91 -0.72 2.19
CA ILE A 17 2.13 -1.90 2.59
C ILE A 17 2.37 -2.25 4.06
N ASP A 18 3.60 -2.14 4.53
CA ASP A 18 3.93 -2.31 5.95
C ASP A 18 3.21 -1.28 6.81
N ALA A 19 3.14 -0.02 6.37
CA ALA A 19 2.40 1.04 7.05
C ALA A 19 0.89 0.78 7.14
N LEU A 20 0.30 -0.02 6.23
CA LEU A 20 -1.10 -0.47 6.37
C LEU A 20 -1.29 -1.32 7.64
N VAL A 21 -0.28 -2.12 8.00
CA VAL A 21 -0.32 -3.06 9.14
C VAL A 21 0.15 -2.39 10.42
N THR A 22 1.27 -1.64 10.37
CA THR A 22 1.85 -0.98 11.55
C THR A 22 1.08 0.28 11.94
N HIS A 23 0.33 0.85 10.99
CA HIS A 23 -0.28 2.18 11.11
C HIS A 23 0.75 3.28 11.40
N ASP A 24 2.00 3.09 10.97
CA ASP A 24 3.07 4.08 11.06
C ASP A 24 3.57 4.45 9.65
N PRO A 25 3.32 5.69 9.18
CA PRO A 25 3.77 6.15 7.88
C PRO A 25 5.22 6.66 7.87
N SER A 26 5.96 6.61 8.97
CA SER A 26 7.29 7.24 9.12
C SER A 26 8.30 6.82 8.04
N SER A 27 8.23 5.57 7.59
CA SER A 27 9.09 5.01 6.54
C SER A 27 8.56 5.20 5.11
N VAL A 28 7.36 5.80 4.94
CA VAL A 28 6.70 5.91 3.63
C VAL A 28 7.12 7.19 2.92
N SER A 29 7.89 7.03 1.84
CA SER A 29 8.31 8.14 0.98
C SER A 29 7.18 8.56 0.03
N LEU A 30 6.35 9.52 0.45
CA LEU A 30 5.26 10.08 -0.37
C LEU A 30 5.69 11.39 -1.01
N HIS A 31 5.44 11.54 -2.31
CA HIS A 31 5.55 12.83 -2.98
C HIS A 31 4.49 13.80 -2.41
N PRO A 32 4.75 15.11 -2.25
CA PRO A 32 3.76 16.06 -1.72
C PRO A 32 2.45 16.05 -2.51
N ALA A 33 2.52 15.92 -3.84
CA ALA A 33 1.36 15.80 -4.72
C ALA A 33 0.82 14.36 -4.87
N CYS A 34 1.20 13.43 -4.00
CA CYS A 34 0.78 12.03 -4.12
C CYS A 34 -0.74 11.88 -4.11
N THR A 35 -1.27 11.06 -5.00
CA THR A 35 -2.71 10.75 -5.05
C THR A 35 -2.98 9.29 -4.80
N ARG A 36 -4.16 8.99 -4.25
CA ARG A 36 -4.65 7.61 -4.09
C ARG A 36 -6.04 7.48 -4.65
N VAL A 37 -6.25 6.43 -5.44
CA VAL A 37 -7.54 6.05 -6.00
C VAL A 37 -7.89 4.64 -5.53
N GLU A 38 -9.07 4.50 -4.95
CA GLU A 38 -9.64 3.22 -4.51
C GLU A 38 -10.99 3.05 -5.19
N PHE A 39 -11.19 1.93 -5.91
CA PHE A 39 -12.43 1.67 -6.66
C PHE A 39 -12.85 2.80 -7.62
N GLY A 40 -11.88 3.48 -8.23
CA GLY A 40 -12.13 4.60 -9.15
C GLY A 40 -12.45 5.93 -8.45
N ILE A 41 -12.48 5.97 -7.11
CA ILE A 41 -12.72 7.18 -6.33
C ILE A 41 -11.40 7.69 -5.78
N LYS A 42 -11.13 8.99 -5.93
CA LYS A 42 -9.94 9.62 -5.36
C LYS A 42 -10.10 9.76 -3.84
N THR A 43 -9.49 8.85 -3.09
CA THR A 43 -9.52 8.81 -1.62
C THR A 43 -8.32 9.55 -0.99
N GLY A 44 -7.20 9.65 -1.71
CA GLY A 44 -6.00 10.39 -1.30
C GLY A 44 -5.78 11.62 -2.20
N ARG A 45 -5.54 12.78 -1.58
CA ARG A 45 -5.47 14.07 -2.27
C ARG A 45 -4.05 14.64 -2.38
N ASN A 46 -3.20 14.33 -1.41
CA ASN A 46 -1.79 14.73 -1.32
C ASN A 46 -1.07 13.75 -0.36
N GLY A 47 0.27 13.83 -0.31
CA GLY A 47 1.11 12.96 0.53
C GLY A 47 0.73 13.01 2.01
N ASP A 48 0.61 14.21 2.60
CA ASP A 48 0.27 14.38 4.02
C ASP A 48 -1.12 13.81 4.37
N HIS A 49 -2.09 13.91 3.46
CA HIS A 49 -3.41 13.32 3.64
C HIS A 49 -3.33 11.79 3.65
N ILE A 50 -2.53 11.21 2.76
CA ILE A 50 -2.32 9.75 2.69
C ILE A 50 -1.59 9.26 3.96
N ALA A 51 -0.51 9.93 4.37
CA ALA A 51 0.23 9.60 5.60
C ALA A 51 -0.66 9.65 6.85
N ARG A 52 -1.46 10.72 7.02
CA ARG A 52 -2.43 10.81 8.13
C ARG A 52 -3.47 9.70 8.08
N SER A 53 -3.89 9.33 6.88
CA SER A 53 -4.85 8.23 6.69
C SER A 53 -4.23 6.90 7.10
N LEU A 54 -2.99 6.59 6.71
CA LEU A 54 -2.28 5.38 7.17
C LEU A 54 -2.18 5.32 8.70
N ALA A 55 -1.88 6.46 9.33
CA ALA A 55 -1.71 6.54 10.78
C ALA A 55 -3.02 6.42 11.58
N ARG A 56 -4.11 7.01 11.08
CA ARG A 56 -5.32 7.26 11.90
C ARG A 56 -6.62 6.85 11.22
N GLY A 57 -6.60 6.49 9.95
CA GLY A 57 -7.77 6.18 9.15
C GLY A 57 -8.47 4.91 9.66
N PRO A 58 -9.79 4.95 9.92
CA PRO A 58 -10.52 3.81 10.49
C PRO A 58 -10.44 2.57 9.61
N GLN A 59 -10.42 2.72 8.29
CA GLN A 59 -10.28 1.62 7.33
C GLN A 59 -8.92 0.91 7.42
N PHE A 60 -7.86 1.61 7.83
CA PHE A 60 -6.53 1.01 7.97
C PHE A 60 -6.37 0.35 9.34
N ARG A 61 -6.93 0.94 10.41
CA ARG A 61 -6.85 0.41 11.79
C ARG A 61 -7.41 -0.99 11.98
N ILE A 62 -8.30 -1.44 11.10
CA ILE A 62 -8.82 -2.81 11.15
C ILE A 62 -7.84 -3.83 10.56
N ILE A 63 -6.90 -3.39 9.73
CA ILE A 63 -5.87 -4.24 9.13
C ILE A 63 -4.89 -4.68 10.21
N HIS A 64 -4.54 -5.96 10.22
CA HIS A 64 -3.60 -6.49 11.21
C HIS A 64 -2.54 -7.42 10.62
N ALA A 65 -2.64 -7.79 9.35
CA ALA A 65 -1.62 -8.55 8.65
C ALA A 65 -1.79 -8.42 7.13
N VAL A 66 -0.69 -8.60 6.43
CA VAL A 66 -0.65 -8.80 4.98
C VAL A 66 -0.05 -10.17 4.70
N GLY A 67 -0.64 -10.91 3.76
CA GLY A 67 -0.19 -12.24 3.35
C GLY A 67 0.01 -12.35 1.84
N ASP A 68 0.84 -13.32 1.42
CA ASP A 68 1.16 -13.65 0.02
C ASP A 68 1.57 -12.44 -0.84
N LEU A 69 2.38 -11.52 -0.29
CA LEU A 69 2.82 -10.36 -1.03
C LEU A 69 3.70 -10.76 -2.21
N THR A 70 3.26 -10.45 -3.43
CA THR A 70 4.08 -10.46 -4.64
C THR A 70 4.30 -9.04 -5.14
N THR A 71 5.43 -8.82 -5.79
CA THR A 71 5.84 -7.51 -6.29
C THR A 71 6.48 -7.67 -7.66
N GLU A 72 6.07 -6.82 -8.60
CA GLU A 72 6.60 -6.75 -9.95
C GLU A 72 6.94 -5.30 -10.26
N VAL A 73 8.11 -5.05 -10.86
CA VAL A 73 8.56 -3.71 -11.25
C VAL A 73 8.65 -3.63 -12.77
N ALA A 74 8.04 -2.58 -13.32
CA ALA A 74 8.10 -2.24 -14.74
C ALA A 74 8.32 -0.73 -14.89
N GLY A 75 9.57 -0.33 -15.12
CA GLY A 75 9.98 1.08 -15.13
C GLY A 75 9.66 1.76 -13.79
N HIS A 76 8.89 2.85 -13.82
CA HIS A 76 8.46 3.57 -12.62
C HIS A 76 7.28 2.92 -11.89
N THR A 77 6.71 1.85 -12.45
CA THR A 77 5.50 1.24 -11.92
C THR A 77 5.86 0.00 -11.10
N VAL A 78 5.35 -0.05 -9.87
CA VAL A 78 5.41 -1.24 -9.02
C VAL A 78 4.00 -1.77 -8.86
N THR A 79 3.77 -3.02 -9.27
CA THR A 79 2.50 -3.70 -9.07
C THR A 79 2.65 -4.72 -7.95
N THR A 80 1.77 -4.66 -6.96
CA THR A 80 1.71 -5.61 -5.86
C THR A 80 0.38 -6.35 -5.85
N ARG A 81 0.43 -7.60 -5.39
CA ARG A 81 -0.75 -8.41 -5.12
C ARG A 81 -0.56 -9.07 -3.76
N TYR A 82 -1.58 -8.99 -2.92
CA TYR A 82 -1.50 -9.48 -1.55
C TYR A 82 -2.90 -9.67 -0.95
N TRP A 83 -2.96 -10.29 0.21
CA TRP A 83 -4.17 -10.39 1.03
C TRP A 83 -4.08 -9.46 2.22
N VAL A 84 -5.12 -8.67 2.46
CA VAL A 84 -5.27 -7.86 3.68
C VAL A 84 -6.15 -8.62 4.65
N HIS A 85 -5.62 -8.93 5.83
CA HIS A 85 -6.36 -9.57 6.92
C HIS A 85 -6.89 -8.51 7.88
N VAL A 86 -8.19 -8.58 8.18
CA VAL A 86 -8.90 -7.58 8.98
C VAL A 86 -9.42 -8.15 10.29
N ARG A 87 -9.52 -7.26 11.28
CA ARG A 87 -10.10 -7.57 12.59
C ARG A 87 -11.61 -7.81 12.47
N PRO A 88 -12.19 -8.63 13.37
CA PRO A 88 -11.52 -9.36 14.44
C PRO A 88 -10.85 -10.66 13.96
N LYS A 89 -9.64 -10.96 14.47
CA LYS A 89 -8.76 -12.05 14.00
C LYS A 89 -9.43 -13.42 13.95
N PHE A 90 -10.32 -13.72 14.91
CA PHE A 90 -10.97 -15.04 15.01
C PHE A 90 -11.94 -15.35 13.85
N VAL A 91 -12.37 -14.34 13.09
CA VAL A 91 -13.21 -14.56 11.89
C VAL A 91 -12.37 -15.05 10.72
N GLY A 92 -11.06 -14.77 10.71
CA GLY A 92 -10.16 -15.12 9.60
C GLY A 92 -10.59 -14.48 8.29
N LEU A 93 -11.05 -13.22 8.31
CA LEU A 93 -11.50 -12.53 7.10
C LEU A 93 -10.31 -11.86 6.39
N ALA A 94 -10.15 -12.13 5.10
CA ALA A 94 -9.15 -11.47 4.27
C ALA A 94 -9.73 -11.03 2.92
N ALA A 95 -9.25 -9.91 2.38
CA ALA A 95 -9.60 -9.43 1.05
C ALA A 95 -8.37 -9.42 0.15
N PRO A 96 -8.46 -9.89 -1.12
CA PRO A 96 -7.36 -9.78 -2.04
C PRO A 96 -7.25 -8.34 -2.54
N VAL A 97 -6.02 -7.83 -2.62
CA VAL A 97 -5.71 -6.48 -3.07
C VAL A 97 -4.73 -6.55 -4.23
N SER A 98 -5.01 -5.76 -5.27
CA SER A 98 -4.04 -5.41 -6.30
C SER A 98 -3.80 -3.92 -6.21
N GLU A 99 -2.56 -3.53 -5.98
CA GLU A 99 -2.19 -2.13 -5.82
C GLU A 99 -1.04 -1.77 -6.75
N THR A 100 -1.12 -0.60 -7.37
CA THR A 100 -0.09 -0.11 -8.28
C THR A 100 0.45 1.21 -7.76
N PHE A 101 1.77 1.33 -7.74
CA PHE A 101 2.50 2.51 -7.31
C PHE A 101 3.30 3.07 -8.47
N VAL A 102 3.20 4.38 -8.71
CA VAL A 102 4.14 5.10 -9.57
C VAL A 102 5.17 5.77 -8.68
N VAL A 103 6.44 5.44 -8.85
CA VAL A 103 7.56 5.91 -8.03
C VAL A 103 8.53 6.73 -8.89
N ASP A 104 8.85 7.95 -8.44
CA ASP A 104 9.80 8.81 -9.14
C ASP A 104 11.27 8.40 -8.91
N ASP A 105 12.20 9.11 -9.57
CA ASP A 105 13.63 8.78 -9.53
C ASP A 105 14.28 9.05 -8.16
N GLU A 106 13.63 9.88 -7.33
CA GLU A 106 13.99 10.09 -5.93
C GLU A 106 13.41 9.01 -5.00
N GLY A 107 12.66 8.04 -5.53
CA GLY A 107 12.07 6.95 -4.74
C GLY A 107 10.79 7.35 -4.00
N ARG A 108 10.11 8.44 -4.41
CA ARG A 108 8.86 8.89 -3.79
C ARG A 108 7.66 8.36 -4.58
N ILE A 109 6.65 7.89 -3.87
CA ILE A 109 5.38 7.47 -4.45
C ILE A 109 4.59 8.70 -4.89
N ARG A 110 4.18 8.74 -6.16
CA ARG A 110 3.37 9.80 -6.76
C ARG A 110 1.91 9.43 -6.95
N THR A 111 1.65 8.16 -7.24
CA THR A 111 0.29 7.68 -7.51
C THR A 111 0.13 6.30 -6.93
N ILE A 112 -1.01 6.09 -6.29
CA ILE A 112 -1.43 4.81 -5.72
C ILE A 112 -2.80 4.47 -6.30
N VAL A 113 -2.94 3.30 -6.90
CA VAL A 113 -4.22 2.79 -7.39
C VAL A 113 -4.48 1.43 -6.77
N ALA A 114 -5.48 1.36 -5.90
CA ALA A 114 -5.85 0.13 -5.22
C ALA A 114 -7.17 -0.43 -5.77
N ARG A 115 -7.19 -1.75 -5.95
CA ARG A 115 -8.37 -2.54 -6.29
C ARG A 115 -8.49 -3.66 -5.27
N PHE A 116 -9.67 -3.79 -4.68
CA PHE A 116 -9.97 -4.86 -3.73
C PHE A 116 -10.95 -5.84 -4.36
N GLY A 117 -10.71 -7.13 -4.17
CA GLY A 117 -11.69 -8.16 -4.51
C GLY A 117 -12.62 -8.47 -3.34
N LEU A 118 -13.49 -9.45 -3.55
CA LEU A 118 -14.44 -9.90 -2.54
C LEU A 118 -13.71 -10.53 -1.34
N PRO A 119 -14.03 -10.11 -0.09
CA PRO A 119 -13.50 -10.75 1.10
C PRO A 119 -13.88 -12.24 1.17
N ARG A 120 -12.97 -13.06 1.69
CA ARG A 120 -13.13 -14.49 1.87
C ARG A 120 -12.50 -14.94 3.20
N ARG A 121 -12.99 -16.06 3.73
CA ARG A 121 -12.38 -16.68 4.91
C ARG A 121 -11.02 -17.28 4.53
N ARG A 122 -9.97 -16.90 5.25
CA ARG A 122 -8.58 -17.34 5.08
C ARG A 122 -7.95 -17.38 6.47
N LEU A 123 -7.72 -18.61 6.95
CA LEU A 123 -7.11 -18.89 8.26
C LEU A 123 -5.59 -18.73 8.19
#